data_AF-F8NR27-F1
#
_entry.id   AF-F8NR27-F1
#
_cell.length_a   1.000
_cell.length_b   1.000
_cell.length_c   1.000
_cell.angle_alpha   90.00
_cell.angle_beta   90.00
_cell.angle_gamma   90.00
#
_symmetry.space_group_name_H-M   'P 1'
#
loop_
_entity.id
_entity.type
_entity.pdbx_description
1 polymer ?
#
loop_
_entity_poly.entity_id
_entity_poly.type
_entity_poly.pdbx_seq_one_letter_code
_entity_poly.pdbx_strand_id
1 'polypeptide(L)'
;MNIIPLQCSNFKECGKTVARVQLKVCSRCKQARYCSPQCQKAHWRTEHKKECEVVGLAPAKDIALKLVERLLAAPNLTRYFYFHSILTLDLIQNRLNASHYAVKVECDTQVADLAAHLRRMMAGQARDPTAQVLLCVTEISRVPMDEAPERTRIAAADATKRFEVAKEEEFHNQGGWRN
;
A
#
# COMPACT_ATOMS: atom_id res chain seq x y z
N MET A 1 7.09 17.55 -3.26
CA MET A 1 6.18 16.54 -3.84
C MET A 1 6.22 15.31 -2.94
N ASN A 2 5.08 14.83 -2.43
CA ASN A 2 5.07 13.60 -1.63
C ASN A 2 5.36 12.41 -2.55
N ILE A 3 6.57 11.88 -2.44
CA ILE A 3 6.96 10.65 -3.13
C ILE A 3 6.40 9.49 -2.31
N ILE A 4 5.35 8.85 -2.80
CA ILE A 4 4.80 7.67 -2.14
C ILE A 4 5.68 6.48 -2.51
N PRO A 5 6.43 5.90 -1.56
CA PRO A 5 7.20 4.70 -1.81
C PRO A 5 6.24 3.53 -2.03
N LEU A 6 6.56 2.68 -2.99
CA LEU A 6 5.82 1.45 -3.23
C LEU A 6 6.77 0.32 -3.60
N GLN A 7 6.50 -0.85 -3.04
CA GLN A 7 7.30 -2.05 -3.28
C GLN A 7 6.95 -2.69 -4.63
N CYS A 8 7.96 -3.13 -5.36
CA CYS A 8 7.83 -3.97 -6.54
C CYS A 8 6.94 -5.19 -6.26
N SER A 9 5.99 -5.49 -7.15
CA SER A 9 5.11 -6.66 -7.06
C SER A 9 5.87 -7.98 -7.15
N ASN A 10 7.08 -8.01 -7.70
CA ASN A 10 7.97 -9.17 -7.56
C ASN A 10 8.66 -9.14 -6.19
N PHE A 11 7.91 -9.10 -5.10
CA PHE A 11 8.45 -8.81 -3.77
C PHE A 11 9.31 -9.95 -3.20
N LYS A 12 9.09 -11.20 -3.64
CA LYS A 12 9.88 -12.37 -3.21
C LYS A 12 11.30 -12.37 -3.75
N GLU A 13 11.50 -12.00 -5.02
CA GLU A 13 12.82 -12.00 -5.66
C GLU A 13 13.49 -10.62 -5.70
N CYS A 14 12.69 -9.54 -5.67
CA CYS A 14 13.19 -8.18 -5.78
C CYS A 14 12.97 -7.37 -4.50
N GLY A 15 11.72 -7.27 -4.03
CA GLY A 15 11.40 -6.57 -2.78
C GLY A 15 11.72 -5.06 -2.75
N LYS A 16 12.26 -4.48 -3.83
CA LYS A 16 12.68 -3.07 -3.88
C LYS A 16 11.50 -2.13 -3.72
N THR A 17 11.67 -1.15 -2.85
CA THR A 17 10.72 -0.07 -2.60
C THR A 17 11.21 1.20 -3.27
N VAL A 18 10.51 1.65 -4.32
CA VAL A 18 10.89 2.82 -5.12
C VAL A 18 9.73 3.81 -5.19
N ALA A 19 9.97 5.01 -5.73
CA ALA A 19 8.90 5.99 -5.92
C ALA A 19 7.79 5.39 -6.81
N ARG A 20 6.52 5.57 -6.44
CA ARG A 20 5.37 5.07 -7.23
C ARG A 20 5.46 5.45 -8.72
N VAL A 21 5.95 6.65 -9.03
CA VAL A 21 6.12 7.17 -10.40
C VAL A 21 7.18 6.40 -11.22
N GLN A 22 8.10 5.71 -10.56
CA GLN A 22 9.15 4.91 -11.21
C GLN A 22 8.70 3.47 -11.52
N LEU A 23 7.55 3.04 -10.99
CA LEU A 23 7.04 1.69 -11.22
C LEU A 23 6.23 1.59 -12.51
N LYS A 24 6.53 0.56 -13.30
CA LYS A 24 5.78 0.19 -14.50
C LYS A 24 4.59 -0.69 -14.13
N VAL A 25 3.40 -0.35 -14.62
CA VAL A 25 2.18 -1.09 -14.33
C VAL A 25 1.99 -2.22 -15.35
N CYS A 26 1.52 -3.39 -14.91
CA CYS A 26 1.07 -4.44 -15.82
C CYS A 26 -0.04 -3.91 -16.74
N SER A 27 0.15 -3.97 -18.06
CA SER A 27 -0.80 -3.44 -19.04
C SER A 27 -2.16 -4.16 -19.04
N ARG A 28 -2.16 -5.45 -18.67
CA ARG A 28 -3.36 -6.30 -18.64
C ARG A 28 -4.21 -6.04 -17.40
N CYS A 29 -3.75 -6.40 -16.21
CA CYS A 29 -4.55 -6.27 -14.98
C CYS A 29 -4.56 -4.84 -14.40
N LYS A 30 -3.54 -4.02 -14.70
CA LYS A 30 -3.34 -2.67 -14.13
C LYS A 30 -3.23 -2.62 -12.61
N GLN A 31 -2.91 -3.75 -11.96
CA GLN A 31 -2.76 -3.87 -10.50
C GLN A 31 -1.30 -4.08 -10.08
N ALA A 32 -0.60 -5.02 -10.71
CA ALA A 32 0.80 -5.26 -10.39
C ALA A 32 1.72 -4.15 -10.96
N ARG A 33 2.76 -3.82 -10.19
CA ARG A 33 3.69 -2.71 -10.45
C ARG A 33 5.13 -3.18 -10.28
N TYR A 34 5.99 -2.89 -11.25
CA TYR A 34 7.34 -3.44 -11.34
C TYR A 34 8.38 -2.36 -11.52
N CYS A 35 9.52 -2.47 -10.83
CA CYS A 35 10.64 -1.55 -11.04
C CYS A 35 11.32 -1.77 -12.40
N SER A 36 11.15 -2.94 -13.03
CA SER A 36 11.76 -3.25 -14.32
C SER A 36 10.96 -4.31 -15.11
N PRO A 37 11.11 -4.36 -16.45
CA PRO A 37 10.55 -5.44 -17.26
C PRO A 37 11.05 -6.83 -16.86
N GLN A 38 12.26 -6.94 -16.34
CA GLN A 38 12.84 -8.19 -15.85
C GLN A 38 12.05 -8.71 -14.63
N CYS A 39 11.73 -7.84 -13.67
CA CYS A 39 10.89 -8.21 -12.53
C CYS A 39 9.49 -8.65 -12.96
N GLN A 40 8.91 -8.00 -13.98
CA GLN A 40 7.62 -8.42 -14.53
C GLN A 40 7.71 -9.83 -15.16
N LYS A 41 8.73 -10.10 -15.97
CA LYS A 41 8.92 -11.41 -16.63
C LYS A 41 9.17 -12.53 -15.62
N ALA A 42 9.94 -12.28 -14.58
CA ALA A 42 10.20 -13.25 -13.53
C ALA A 42 8.93 -13.54 -12.73
N HIS A 43 8.25 -12.50 -12.24
CA HIS A 43 6.98 -12.64 -11.51
C HIS A 43 5.88 -13.30 -12.36
N TRP A 44 5.87 -13.07 -13.68
CA TRP A 44 4.94 -13.73 -14.61
C TRP A 44 5.05 -15.25 -14.61
N ARG A 45 6.28 -15.78 -14.54
CA ARG A 45 6.54 -17.22 -14.59
C ARG A 45 6.20 -17.92 -13.28
N THR A 46 6.34 -17.23 -12.17
CA THR A 46 6.14 -17.80 -10.84
C THR A 46 4.68 -17.73 -10.40
N GLU A 47 4.08 -16.54 -10.38
CA GLU A 47 2.78 -16.32 -9.71
C GLU A 47 1.82 -15.46 -10.52
N HIS A 48 2.31 -14.36 -11.12
CA HIS A 48 1.44 -13.32 -11.66
C HIS A 48 0.54 -13.78 -12.82
N LYS A 49 0.95 -14.78 -13.60
CA LYS A 49 0.12 -15.26 -14.73
C LYS A 49 -1.27 -15.69 -14.25
N LYS A 50 -1.32 -16.48 -13.17
CA LYS A 50 -2.56 -16.99 -12.58
C LYS A 50 -3.39 -15.84 -11.99
N GLU A 51 -2.76 -14.96 -11.23
CA GLU A 51 -3.42 -13.79 -10.63
C GLU A 51 -4.01 -12.85 -11.70
N CYS A 52 -3.24 -12.61 -12.77
CA CYS A 52 -3.60 -11.68 -13.83
C CYS A 52 -4.77 -12.20 -14.67
N GLU A 53 -4.93 -13.51 -14.80
CA GLU A 53 -6.06 -14.13 -15.50
C GLU A 53 -7.35 -14.02 -14.69
N VAL A 54 -7.29 -14.28 -13.38
CA VAL A 54 -8.44 -14.13 -12.46
C VAL A 54 -8.92 -12.67 -12.42
N VAL A 55 -7.98 -11.74 -12.27
CA VAL A 55 -8.28 -10.30 -12.23
C VAL A 55 -8.73 -9.75 -13.57
N GLY A 56 -8.30 -10.36 -14.68
CA GLY A 56 -8.66 -9.93 -16.04
C GLY A 56 -10.11 -10.26 -16.42
N LEU A 57 -10.78 -11.16 -15.70
CA LEU A 57 -12.14 -11.63 -15.95
C LEU A 57 -13.18 -11.06 -14.96
N ALA A 58 -12.74 -10.48 -13.84
CA ALA A 58 -13.62 -9.84 -12.87
C ALA A 58 -14.03 -8.43 -13.35
N PRO A 59 -15.33 -8.12 -13.46
CA PRO A 59 -15.76 -6.75 -13.73
C PRO A 59 -15.41 -5.89 -12.51
N ALA A 60 -14.78 -4.75 -12.80
CA ALA A 60 -14.29 -3.74 -11.86
C ALA A 60 -13.08 -4.17 -11.01
N LYS A 61 -11.91 -3.58 -11.30
CA LYS A 61 -10.80 -3.48 -10.33
C LYS A 61 -11.41 -3.14 -8.97
N ASP A 62 -11.10 -3.95 -7.95
CA ASP A 62 -11.54 -3.76 -6.56
C ASP A 62 -11.60 -2.26 -6.27
N ILE A 63 -12.83 -1.76 -6.18
CA ILE A 63 -13.10 -0.34 -6.12
C ILE A 63 -12.54 0.23 -4.81
N ALA A 64 -12.53 -0.56 -3.73
CA ALA A 64 -11.88 -0.19 -2.48
C ALA A 64 -10.38 0.00 -2.72
N LEU A 65 -9.70 -0.96 -3.35
CA LEU A 65 -8.25 -0.86 -3.59
C LEU A 65 -7.87 0.36 -4.46
N LYS A 66 -8.67 0.66 -5.50
CA LYS A 66 -8.49 1.89 -6.29
C LYS A 66 -8.64 3.16 -5.46
N LEU A 67 -9.65 3.19 -4.60
CA LEU A 67 -9.91 4.35 -3.76
C LEU A 67 -8.81 4.50 -2.71
N VAL A 68 -8.30 3.40 -2.14
CA VAL A 68 -7.12 3.39 -1.25
C VAL A 68 -5.91 3.94 -1.98
N GLU A 69 -5.63 3.50 -3.21
CA GLU A 69 -4.52 4.03 -4.00
C GLU A 69 -4.62 5.55 -4.23
N ARG A 70 -5.83 6.08 -4.39
CA ARG A 70 -6.10 7.52 -4.57
C ARG A 70 -6.00 8.28 -3.25
N LEU A 71 -6.50 7.70 -2.16
CA LEU A 71 -6.38 8.24 -0.82
C LEU A 71 -4.91 8.41 -0.45
N LEU A 72 -4.08 7.40 -0.69
CA LEU A 72 -2.63 7.46 -0.43
C LEU A 72 -1.91 8.45 -1.35
N ALA A 73 -2.49 8.78 -2.51
CA ALA A 73 -1.99 9.80 -3.42
C ALA A 73 -2.30 11.24 -2.96
N ALA A 74 -3.23 11.43 -2.01
CA ALA A 74 -3.61 12.74 -1.51
C ALA A 74 -2.76 13.12 -0.28
N PRO A 75 -1.85 14.12 -0.38
CA PRO A 75 -0.88 14.45 0.69
C PRO A 75 -1.50 14.69 2.06
N ASN A 76 -2.63 15.42 2.10
CA ASN A 76 -3.31 15.75 3.35
C ASN A 76 -3.90 14.49 4.02
N LEU A 77 -4.48 13.58 3.24
CA LEU A 77 -5.02 12.33 3.76
C LEU A 77 -3.90 11.41 4.24
N THR A 78 -2.85 11.23 3.44
CA THR A 78 -1.68 10.42 3.84
C THR A 78 -1.02 10.93 5.12
N ARG A 79 -1.03 12.24 5.36
CA ARG A 79 -0.53 12.83 6.62
C ARG A 79 -1.35 12.39 7.83
N TYR A 80 -2.67 12.29 7.72
CA TYR A 80 -3.50 11.76 8.80
C TYR A 80 -3.17 10.31 9.12
N PHE A 81 -2.89 9.48 8.10
CA PHE A 81 -2.42 8.12 8.33
C PHE A 81 -1.08 8.07 9.05
N TYR A 82 -0.11 8.95 8.72
CA TYR A 82 1.14 9.00 9.47
C TYR A 82 0.93 9.34 10.95
N PHE A 83 0.07 10.31 11.25
CA PHE A 83 -0.26 10.63 12.64
C PHE A 83 -0.97 9.46 13.34
N HIS A 84 -1.90 8.80 12.66
CA HIS A 84 -2.56 7.62 13.20
C HIS A 84 -1.55 6.49 13.47
N SER A 85 -0.58 6.27 12.58
CA SER A 85 0.48 5.27 12.79
C SER A 85 1.36 5.59 14.00
N ILE A 86 1.70 6.86 14.23
CA ILE A 86 2.49 7.28 15.40
C ILE A 86 1.74 6.93 16.70
N LEU A 87 0.44 7.20 16.76
CA LEU A 87 -0.38 6.92 17.93
C LEU A 87 -0.67 5.41 18.09
N THR A 88 -1.06 4.75 16.99
CA THR A 88 -1.43 3.32 16.98
C THR A 88 -0.26 2.42 17.37
N LEU A 89 0.95 2.77 16.94
CA LEU A 89 2.17 2.05 17.30
C LEU A 89 2.82 2.60 18.58
N ASP A 90 2.27 3.64 19.20
CA ASP A 90 2.83 4.29 20.39
C ASP A 90 4.31 4.70 20.23
N LEU A 91 4.63 5.33 19.09
CA LEU A 91 6.01 5.69 18.74
C LEU A 91 6.57 6.88 19.54
N ILE A 92 5.69 7.62 20.23
CA ILE A 92 6.09 8.72 21.09
C ILE A 92 6.77 8.18 22.35
N GLN A 93 6.20 7.12 22.94
CA GLN A 93 6.75 6.49 24.13
C GLN A 93 7.85 5.48 23.79
N ASN A 94 7.63 4.63 22.77
CA ASN A 94 8.58 3.62 22.37
C ASN A 94 8.76 3.54 20.85
N ARG A 95 9.85 4.12 20.36
CA ARG A 95 10.20 4.11 18.93
C ARG A 95 10.51 2.71 18.40
N LEU A 96 10.93 1.76 19.25
CA LEU A 96 11.24 0.38 18.84
C LEU A 96 9.99 -0.38 18.41
N ASN A 97 8.79 0.09 18.77
CA ASN A 97 7.53 -0.49 18.30
C ASN A 97 7.42 -0.50 16.76
N ALA A 98 8.11 0.41 16.06
CA ALA A 98 8.20 0.40 14.60
C ALA A 98 8.88 -0.85 14.01
N SER A 99 9.70 -1.55 14.81
CA SER A 99 10.35 -2.82 14.43
C SER A 99 9.53 -4.05 14.82
N HIS A 100 8.56 -3.91 15.73
CA HIS A 100 7.80 -5.02 16.31
C HIS A 100 6.37 -5.10 15.81
N TYR A 101 5.82 -4.00 15.30
CA TYR A 101 4.42 -3.90 14.92
C TYR A 101 4.25 -3.26 13.55
N ALA A 102 3.18 -3.66 12.86
CA ALA A 102 2.69 -3.02 11.66
C ALA A 102 1.31 -2.41 11.90
N VAL A 103 0.95 -1.39 11.12
CA VAL A 103 -0.42 -0.83 11.13
C VAL A 103 -1.27 -1.61 10.13
N LYS A 104 -2.36 -2.19 10.62
CA LYS A 104 -3.41 -2.79 9.81
C LYS A 104 -4.53 -1.75 9.63
N VAL A 105 -4.90 -1.52 8.38
CA VAL A 105 -6.01 -0.63 8.02
C VAL A 105 -7.04 -1.47 7.28
N GLU A 106 -8.20 -1.62 7.89
CA GLU A 106 -9.35 -2.26 7.27
C GLU A 106 -10.19 -1.23 6.53
N CYS A 107 -10.55 -1.58 5.29
CA CYS A 107 -11.26 -0.68 4.39
C CYS A 107 -12.36 -1.43 3.66
N ASP A 108 -13.50 -0.76 3.47
CA ASP A 108 -14.60 -1.22 2.62
C ASP A 108 -15.14 -0.06 1.77
N THR A 109 -16.04 -0.34 0.85
CA THR A 109 -16.83 0.68 0.16
C THR A 109 -18.24 0.76 0.72
N GLN A 110 -18.69 1.99 0.98
CA GLN A 110 -20.07 2.27 1.36
C GLN A 110 -20.77 3.11 0.30
N VAL A 111 -22.10 3.17 0.36
CA VAL A 111 -22.90 3.99 -0.53
C VAL A 111 -22.62 5.48 -0.29
N ALA A 112 -22.35 6.25 -1.34
CA ALA A 112 -22.11 7.69 -1.21
C ALA A 112 -23.41 8.49 -1.00
N ASP A 113 -24.51 8.01 -1.58
CA ASP A 113 -25.85 8.59 -1.44
C ASP A 113 -26.82 7.50 -0.99
N LEU A 114 -27.08 7.46 0.32
CA LEU A 114 -27.99 6.51 0.92
C LEU A 114 -29.44 6.73 0.44
N ALA A 115 -29.87 7.98 0.24
CA ALA A 115 -31.24 8.28 -0.19
C ALA A 115 -31.50 7.79 -1.61
N ALA A 116 -30.59 8.06 -2.55
CA ALA A 116 -30.67 7.53 -3.91
C ALA A 116 -30.59 6.00 -3.93
N HIS A 117 -29.75 5.40 -3.08
CA HIS A 117 -29.66 3.94 -2.94
C HIS A 117 -30.98 3.33 -2.48
N LEU A 118 -31.60 3.88 -1.43
CA LEU A 118 -32.89 3.41 -0.92
C LEU A 118 -34.01 3.53 -1.97
N ARG A 119 -34.08 4.65 -2.70
CA ARG A 119 -35.07 4.82 -3.79
C ARG A 119 -34.93 3.75 -4.87
N ARG A 120 -33.70 3.45 -5.31
CA ARG A 120 -33.42 2.38 -6.29
C ARG A 120 -33.84 1.01 -5.77
N MET A 121 -33.52 0.73 -4.51
CA MET A 121 -33.90 -0.53 -3.87
C MET A 121 -35.43 -0.69 -3.80
N MET A 122 -36.15 0.36 -3.39
CA MET A 122 -37.63 0.37 -3.36
C MET A 122 -38.26 0.22 -4.76
N ALA A 123 -37.58 0.71 -5.81
CA ALA A 123 -38.00 0.53 -7.20
C ALA A 123 -37.61 -0.83 -7.81
N GLY A 124 -37.03 -1.76 -7.03
CA GLY A 124 -36.58 -3.07 -7.52
C GLY A 124 -35.29 -3.04 -8.35
N GLN A 125 -34.60 -1.90 -8.41
CA GLN A 125 -33.37 -1.69 -9.20
C GLN A 125 -32.12 -1.78 -8.33
N ALA A 126 -31.84 -2.96 -7.77
CA ALA A 126 -30.76 -3.13 -6.78
C ALA A 126 -29.33 -2.91 -7.33
N ARG A 127 -29.13 -2.98 -8.64
CA ARG A 127 -27.80 -2.79 -9.27
C ARG A 127 -27.80 -1.58 -10.18
N ASP A 128 -26.94 -0.63 -9.85
CA ASP A 128 -26.64 0.54 -10.67
C ASP A 128 -25.11 0.63 -10.84
N PRO A 129 -24.57 0.36 -12.05
CA PRO A 129 -23.12 0.40 -12.30
C PRO A 129 -22.53 1.81 -12.22
N THR A 130 -23.37 2.84 -12.14
CA THR A 130 -22.97 4.26 -12.01
C THR A 130 -23.10 4.79 -10.59
N ALA A 131 -23.62 3.99 -9.66
CA ALA A 131 -23.80 4.38 -8.27
C ALA A 131 -22.44 4.78 -7.66
N GLN A 132 -22.43 5.98 -7.07
CA GLN A 132 -21.25 6.48 -6.37
C GLN A 132 -21.06 5.73 -5.04
N VAL A 133 -19.81 5.42 -4.75
CA VAL A 133 -19.38 4.80 -3.49
C VAL A 133 -18.29 5.63 -2.84
N LEU A 134 -18.23 5.58 -1.51
CA LEU A 134 -17.17 6.17 -0.70
C LEU A 134 -16.26 5.07 -0.15
N LEU A 135 -14.98 5.37 0.03
CA LEU A 135 -14.07 4.53 0.79
C LEU A 135 -14.33 4.76 2.28
N CYS A 136 -14.61 3.69 3.00
CA CYS A 136 -14.74 3.70 4.45
C CYS A 136 -13.52 3.00 5.05
N VAL A 137 -12.86 3.66 6.00
CA VAL A 137 -11.84 3.04 6.86
C VAL A 137 -12.58 2.55 8.09
N THR A 138 -12.68 1.23 8.25
CA THR A 138 -13.50 0.60 9.29
C THR A 138 -12.73 0.44 10.60
N GLU A 139 -11.47 0.06 10.51
CA GLU A 139 -10.61 -0.14 11.68
C GLU A 139 -9.16 0.21 11.35
N ILE A 140 -8.47 0.84 12.31
CA ILE A 140 -7.02 0.99 12.30
C ILE A 140 -6.49 0.39 13.59
N SER A 141 -5.68 -0.65 13.46
CA SER A 141 -5.13 -1.39 14.60
C SER A 141 -3.65 -1.70 14.38
N ARG A 142 -2.94 -2.02 15.47
CA ARG A 142 -1.57 -2.56 15.38
C ARG A 142 -1.64 -4.07 15.37
N VAL A 143 -0.79 -4.70 14.56
CA VAL A 143 -0.59 -6.15 14.54
C VAL A 143 0.90 -6.45 14.77
N PRO A 144 1.22 -7.57 15.45
CA PRO A 144 2.59 -8.06 15.51
C PRO A 144 3.21 -8.21 14.12
N MET A 145 4.51 -7.92 13.98
CA MET A 145 5.20 -7.91 12.69
C MET A 145 5.22 -9.30 12.04
N ASP A 146 5.28 -10.38 12.83
CA ASP A 146 5.22 -11.77 12.38
C ASP A 146 3.85 -12.16 11.79
N GLU A 147 2.77 -11.56 12.29
CA GLU A 147 1.42 -11.70 11.73
C GLU A 147 1.20 -10.85 10.47
N ALA A 148 2.10 -9.90 10.18
CA ALA A 148 1.97 -9.04 9.01
C ALA A 148 2.17 -9.84 7.71
N PRO A 149 1.49 -9.44 6.61
CA PRO A 149 1.68 -10.05 5.31
C PRO A 149 3.16 -10.12 4.93
N GLU A 150 3.58 -11.23 4.30
CA GLU A 150 4.98 -11.45 3.89
C GLU A 150 5.57 -10.23 3.17
N ARG A 151 4.79 -9.63 2.26
CA ARG A 151 5.15 -8.41 1.54
C ARG A 151 5.52 -7.25 2.49
N THR A 152 4.74 -7.06 3.55
CA THR A 152 4.97 -6.03 4.58
C THR A 152 6.24 -6.32 5.36
N ARG A 153 6.47 -7.58 5.76
CA ARG A 153 7.69 -7.99 6.47
C ARG A 153 8.95 -7.74 5.64
N ILE A 154 8.95 -8.08 4.36
CA ILE A 154 10.07 -7.79 3.45
C ILE A 154 10.29 -6.28 3.31
N ALA A 155 9.21 -5.50 3.17
CA ALA A 155 9.31 -4.04 3.07
C ALA A 155 9.87 -3.41 4.35
N ALA A 156 9.49 -3.91 5.53
CA ALA A 156 10.03 -3.47 6.81
C ALA A 156 11.54 -3.78 6.92
N ALA A 157 11.97 -4.99 6.57
CA ALA A 157 13.39 -5.37 6.59
C ALA A 157 14.24 -4.52 5.63
N ASP A 158 13.71 -4.22 4.43
CA ASP A 158 14.34 -3.31 3.46
C ASP A 158 14.42 -1.87 3.98
N ALA A 159 13.40 -1.39 4.71
CA ALA A 159 13.42 -0.07 5.35
C ALA A 159 14.47 0.02 6.46
N THR A 160 14.60 -1.01 7.31
CA THR A 160 15.63 -1.07 8.36
C THR A 160 17.03 -0.97 7.78
N LYS A 161 17.34 -1.74 6.72
CA LYS A 161 18.64 -1.68 6.05
C LYS A 161 18.96 -0.29 5.50
N ARG A 162 17.97 0.38 4.89
CA ARG A 162 18.15 1.75 4.37
C ARG A 162 18.42 2.75 5.48
N PHE A 163 17.76 2.59 6.62
CA PHE A 163 17.97 3.44 7.77
C PHE A 163 19.38 3.27 8.36
N GLU A 164 19.87 2.03 8.43
CA GLU A 164 21.24 1.72 8.86
C GLU A 164 22.28 2.34 7.93
N VAL A 165 22.14 2.16 6.60
CA VAL A 165 23.03 2.76 5.60
C VAL A 165 23.02 4.28 5.69
N ALA A 166 21.84 4.90 5.80
CA ALA A 166 21.74 6.36 5.93
C ALA A 166 22.44 6.88 7.19
N LYS A 167 22.35 6.14 8.30
CA LYS A 167 23.05 6.46 9.55
C LYS A 167 24.57 6.36 9.39
N GLU A 168 25.06 5.36 8.67
CA GLU A 168 26.49 5.21 8.36
C GLU A 168 27.00 6.34 7.46
N GLU A 169 26.27 6.70 6.41
CA GLU A 169 26.60 7.81 5.50
C GLU A 169 26.58 9.17 6.23
N GLU A 170 25.61 9.40 7.12
CA GLU A 170 25.57 10.59 7.99
C GLU A 170 26.75 10.63 8.95
N PHE A 171 27.14 9.49 9.54
CA PHE A 171 28.32 9.40 10.41
C PHE A 171 29.62 9.72 9.65
N HIS A 172 29.77 9.22 8.42
CA HIS A 172 30.94 9.51 7.58
C HIS A 172 30.99 10.97 7.13
N ASN A 173 29.84 11.59 6.86
CA ASN A 173 29.75 13.00 6.48
C ASN A 173 29.89 13.98 7.66
N GLN A 174 29.65 13.54 8.90
CA GLN A 174 29.73 14.39 10.10
C GLN A 174 31.03 14.24 10.91
N GLY A 175 31.94 13.33 10.54
CA GLY A 175 33.01 12.88 11.46
C GLY A 175 34.38 12.55 10.89
N GLY A 176 34.75 13.07 9.71
CA GLY A 176 36.13 13.02 9.24
C GLY A 176 37.06 13.98 10.01
N TRP A 177 37.33 13.71 11.29
CA TRP A 177 38.45 14.34 11.98
C TRP A 177 39.74 13.78 11.36
N ARG A 178 40.42 14.63 10.59
CA ARG A 178 41.81 14.42 10.20
C ARG A 178 42.64 14.36 11.47
N ASN A 179 43.19 13.19 11.78
CA ASN A 179 44.40 13.08 12.60
C ASN A 179 45.58 13.69 11.85
#